data_AF-A0A0C2FH93-F1
#
_entry.id   AF-A0A0C2FH93-F1
#
_cell.length_a   1.000
_cell.length_b   1.000
_cell.length_c   1.000
_cell.angle_alpha   90.00
_cell.angle_beta   90.00
_cell.angle_gamma   90.00
#
_symmetry.space_group_name_H-M   'P 1'
#
loop_
_entity.id
_entity.type
_entity.pdbx_description
1 polymer ?
#
loop_
_entity_poly.entity_id
_entity_poly.type
_entity_poly.pdbx_seq_one_letter_code
_entity_poly.pdbx_strand_id
1 'polypeptide(L)'
;MHHVYDEKGEPRSSPDQPISHLFMFDRSLDQATVLMTGLTYEAMLHEVFTIGCGKISFGPEVEKKMRPDVEQGEAVRKSKVYVLDNNDGVFASIRNKHMTGVFPFLSSKAKEIQSDFSKGASIDQVRDMKQFVAHELKALKLQHRQLEMHICACEVLLEKNGAAGAGERLRFEHELVAGTANIGDVISYLEDCMLRELPSWQVLSLACLASLSQNGLPPKYYQSFREHFFRTYGYEYLPILHSLSSKRLLIEKPRPIVGGTVPPAPTSPSPADSLPTLPFLIKRLGLVPTSEELVMDLRNPSAMSYVFSGAFTPPFCQ
;
A
#
# COMPACT_ATOMS: atom_id res chain seq x y z
N MET A 1 -21.70 -8.56 -19.61
CA MET A 1 -21.68 -7.24 -20.30
C MET A 1 -22.20 -7.37 -21.72
N HIS A 2 -21.59 -8.20 -22.59
CA HIS A 2 -22.04 -8.40 -23.98
C HIS A 2 -23.56 -8.56 -24.17
N HIS A 3 -24.19 -9.52 -23.49
CA HIS A 3 -25.64 -9.74 -23.60
C HIS A 3 -26.52 -8.55 -23.18
N VAL A 4 -26.08 -7.75 -22.21
CA VAL A 4 -26.86 -6.57 -21.75
C VAL A 4 -26.73 -5.43 -22.75
N TYR A 5 -25.56 -5.27 -23.37
CA TYR A 5 -25.33 -4.26 -24.41
C TYR A 5 -26.07 -4.61 -25.71
N ASP A 6 -26.16 -5.89 -26.04
CA ASP A 6 -26.92 -6.37 -27.20
C ASP A 6 -28.44 -6.10 -27.03
N GLU A 7 -28.98 -6.24 -25.81
CA GLU A 7 -30.41 -6.01 -25.54
C GLU A 7 -30.79 -4.54 -25.31
N LYS A 8 -29.95 -3.77 -24.61
CA LYS A 8 -30.29 -2.42 -24.14
C LYS A 8 -29.51 -1.30 -24.83
N GLY A 9 -28.60 -1.65 -25.73
CA GLY A 9 -27.62 -0.72 -26.28
C GLY A 9 -26.54 -0.37 -25.26
N GLU A 10 -25.42 0.12 -25.76
CA GLU A 10 -24.32 0.58 -24.91
C GLU A 10 -24.71 1.90 -24.21
N PRO A 11 -24.62 1.98 -22.87
CA PRO A 11 -24.88 3.22 -22.15
C PRO A 11 -23.91 4.32 -22.59
N ARG A 12 -24.44 5.45 -23.07
CA ARG A 12 -23.63 6.62 -23.47
C ARG A 12 -23.85 7.77 -22.50
N SER A 13 -22.77 8.44 -22.14
CA SER A 13 -22.88 9.68 -21.37
C SER A 13 -23.51 10.77 -22.23
N SER A 14 -24.36 11.58 -21.60
CA SER A 14 -24.97 12.78 -22.19
C SER A 14 -24.90 13.92 -21.17
N PRO A 15 -25.14 15.18 -21.56
CA PRO A 15 -25.14 16.30 -20.62
C PRO A 15 -26.10 16.10 -19.43
N ASP A 16 -27.27 15.49 -19.68
CA ASP A 16 -28.28 15.21 -18.66
C ASP A 16 -28.03 13.90 -17.90
N GLN A 17 -27.19 13.01 -18.46
CA GLN A 17 -26.77 11.74 -17.85
C GLN A 17 -25.24 11.58 -18.00
N PRO A 18 -24.44 12.30 -17.21
CA PRO A 18 -22.99 12.31 -17.37
C PRO A 18 -22.35 10.96 -16.99
N ILE A 19 -23.04 10.14 -16.21
CA ILE A 19 -22.58 8.83 -15.75
C ILE A 19 -23.17 7.74 -16.65
N SER A 20 -22.32 7.06 -17.41
CA SER A 20 -22.73 5.96 -18.28
C SER A 20 -22.71 4.60 -17.57
N HIS A 21 -21.77 4.37 -16.67
CA HIS A 21 -21.54 3.07 -16.03
C HIS A 21 -21.28 3.22 -14.54
N LEU A 22 -21.74 2.23 -13.77
CA LEU A 22 -21.40 2.03 -12.36
C LEU A 22 -20.85 0.60 -12.20
N PHE A 23 -19.61 0.50 -11.75
CA PHE A 23 -18.99 -0.78 -11.40
C PHE A 23 -19.01 -0.95 -9.89
N MET A 24 -19.60 -2.05 -9.42
CA MET A 24 -19.64 -2.41 -8.01
C MET A 24 -18.79 -3.66 -7.79
N PHE A 25 -17.75 -3.54 -6.99
CA PHE A 25 -16.83 -4.62 -6.66
C PHE A 25 -16.98 -5.00 -5.19
N ASP A 26 -17.03 -6.30 -4.91
CA ASP A 26 -16.96 -6.82 -3.54
C ASP A 26 -15.50 -7.03 -3.14
N ARG A 27 -15.05 -6.39 -2.05
CA ARG A 27 -13.68 -6.53 -1.52
C ARG A 27 -13.29 -7.99 -1.24
N SER A 28 -14.26 -8.88 -1.02
CA SER A 28 -13.98 -10.32 -0.84
C SER A 28 -13.30 -10.97 -2.06
N LEU A 29 -13.43 -10.38 -3.25
CA LEU A 29 -12.82 -10.88 -4.49
C LEU A 29 -11.37 -10.43 -4.67
N ASP A 30 -10.89 -9.52 -3.83
CA ASP A 30 -9.52 -9.04 -3.83
C ASP A 30 -9.07 -8.89 -2.38
N GLN A 31 -8.66 -9.96 -1.71
CA GLN A 31 -8.17 -9.83 -0.33
C GLN A 31 -6.66 -9.57 -0.29
N ALA A 32 -5.92 -10.01 -1.31
CA ALA A 32 -4.48 -9.92 -1.36
C ALA A 32 -3.96 -8.46 -1.41
N THR A 33 -4.57 -7.60 -2.24
CA THR A 33 -4.08 -6.21 -2.42
C THR A 33 -4.06 -5.39 -1.14
N VAL A 34 -4.96 -5.65 -0.17
CA VAL A 34 -4.97 -4.93 1.13
C VAL A 34 -4.05 -5.54 2.19
N LEU A 35 -3.51 -6.73 1.93
CA LEU A 35 -2.58 -7.42 2.84
C LEU A 35 -1.11 -7.22 2.43
N MET A 36 -0.88 -6.86 1.17
CA MET A 36 0.42 -6.52 0.62
C MET A 36 0.79 -5.07 0.89
N THR A 37 2.08 -4.81 1.02
CA THR A 37 2.64 -3.48 1.22
C THR A 37 2.61 -2.70 -0.09
N GLY A 38 1.83 -1.63 -0.15
CA GLY A 38 1.80 -0.74 -1.33
C GLY A 38 3.07 0.10 -1.44
N LEU A 39 3.64 0.20 -2.64
CA LEU A 39 4.93 0.86 -2.90
C LEU A 39 4.82 2.18 -3.66
N THR A 40 3.63 2.77 -3.69
CA THR A 40 3.43 4.16 -4.12
C THR A 40 3.72 5.12 -2.98
N TYR A 41 3.99 6.39 -3.29
CA TYR A 41 4.28 7.41 -2.26
C TYR A 41 3.18 7.51 -1.20
N GLU A 42 1.92 7.63 -1.64
CA GLU A 42 0.78 7.79 -0.72
C GLU A 42 0.52 6.52 0.11
N ALA A 43 0.68 5.34 -0.49
CA ALA A 43 0.55 4.08 0.24
C ALA A 43 1.60 3.98 1.35
N MET A 44 2.88 4.22 1.03
CA MET A 44 3.95 4.15 2.02
C MET A 44 3.84 5.26 3.08
N LEU A 45 3.31 6.44 2.74
CA LEU A 45 2.96 7.45 3.74
C LEU A 45 1.87 6.95 4.70
N HIS A 46 0.84 6.27 4.18
CA HIS A 46 -0.22 5.69 5.01
C HIS A 46 0.32 4.60 5.93
N GLU A 47 1.18 3.71 5.43
CA GLU A 47 1.79 2.64 6.23
C GLU A 47 2.60 3.18 7.42
N VAL A 48 3.36 4.27 7.22
CA VAL A 48 4.26 4.81 8.26
C VAL A 48 3.59 5.82 9.19
N PHE A 49 2.74 6.70 8.65
CA PHE A 49 2.20 7.84 9.39
C PHE A 49 0.67 7.80 9.57
N THR A 50 -0.02 6.88 8.89
CA THR A 50 -1.48 6.75 8.84
C THR A 50 -2.18 8.00 8.30
N ILE A 51 -2.85 7.83 7.16
CA ILE A 51 -3.71 8.87 6.58
C ILE A 51 -5.15 8.64 7.03
N GLY A 52 -5.75 9.66 7.66
CA GLY A 52 -7.14 9.65 8.10
C GLY A 52 -7.93 10.78 7.44
N CYS A 53 -8.95 10.43 6.63
CA CYS A 53 -9.83 11.40 5.96
C CYS A 53 -9.07 12.50 5.18
N GLY A 54 -8.04 12.10 4.40
CA GLY A 54 -7.20 13.03 3.64
C GLY A 54 -6.29 13.92 4.50
N LYS A 55 -6.08 13.56 5.77
CA LYS A 55 -5.20 14.27 6.70
C LYS A 55 -4.13 13.35 7.24
N ILE A 56 -2.97 13.91 7.54
CA ILE A 56 -1.82 13.18 8.07
C ILE A 56 -1.12 14.00 9.16
N SER A 57 -0.52 13.30 10.12
CA SER A 57 0.34 13.88 11.15
C SER A 57 1.69 13.17 11.09
N PHE A 58 2.73 13.87 10.66
CA PHE A 58 4.05 13.25 10.43
C PHE A 58 4.84 12.98 11.73
N GLY A 59 4.45 13.62 12.83
CA GLY A 59 5.12 13.45 14.11
C GLY A 59 6.43 14.26 14.24
N PRO A 60 7.09 14.17 15.39
CA PRO A 60 8.20 15.04 15.76
C PRO A 60 9.46 14.84 14.91
N GLU A 61 9.71 13.62 14.42
CA GLU A 61 10.90 13.31 13.62
C GLU A 61 10.95 14.12 12.32
N VAL A 62 9.83 14.15 11.58
CA VAL A 62 9.70 14.94 10.35
C VAL A 62 9.66 16.42 10.67
N GLU A 63 8.91 16.83 11.70
CA GLU A 63 8.80 18.25 12.08
C GLU A 63 10.14 18.86 12.49
N LYS A 64 11.01 18.09 13.15
CA LYS A 64 12.37 18.49 13.50
C LYS A 64 13.24 18.70 12.25
N LYS A 65 13.12 17.82 11.24
CA LYS A 65 13.84 17.98 9.97
C LYS A 65 13.41 19.21 9.17
N MET A 66 12.13 19.58 9.21
CA MET A 66 11.62 20.79 8.55
C MET A 66 12.03 22.10 9.23
N ARG A 67 12.40 22.06 10.52
CA ARG A 67 12.73 23.25 11.32
C ARG A 67 13.88 22.95 12.29
N PRO A 68 15.12 22.84 11.79
CA PRO A 68 16.26 22.47 12.62
C PRO A 68 16.60 23.52 13.69
N ASP A 69 16.26 24.79 13.47
CA ASP A 69 16.73 25.93 14.30
C ASP A 69 15.83 26.30 15.49
N VAL A 70 14.75 25.55 15.75
CA VAL A 70 13.86 25.82 16.90
C VAL A 70 14.28 24.95 18.08
N GLU A 71 15.08 25.51 18.99
CA GLU A 71 15.40 24.89 20.28
C GLU A 71 14.10 24.56 21.05
N GLN A 72 13.97 23.30 21.46
CA GLN A 72 12.79 22.78 22.14
C GLN A 72 12.73 23.31 23.58
N GLY A 73 11.94 24.37 23.80
CA GLY A 73 11.32 24.58 25.10
C GLY A 73 10.27 23.49 25.36
N GLU A 74 10.34 22.86 26.54
CA GLU A 74 9.44 21.78 27.00
C GLU A 74 7.96 22.15 26.88
N ALA A 75 7.36 21.78 25.76
CA ALA A 75 5.93 21.58 25.65
C ALA A 75 5.70 20.54 24.56
N VAL A 76 4.99 19.46 24.90
CA VAL A 76 4.47 18.49 23.95
C VAL A 76 3.53 19.23 22.98
N ARG A 77 4.09 19.85 21.94
CA ARG A 77 3.30 20.45 20.87
C ARG A 77 2.62 19.30 20.16
N LYS A 78 1.28 19.34 20.14
CA LYS A 78 0.48 18.44 19.30
C LYS A 78 1.05 18.51 17.88
N SER A 79 1.40 17.36 17.31
CA SER A 79 1.94 17.28 15.96
C SER A 79 0.98 17.96 14.99
N LYS A 80 1.55 18.71 14.06
CA LYS A 80 0.80 19.48 13.09
C LYS A 80 0.10 18.54 12.11
N VAL A 81 -1.18 18.80 11.90
CA VAL A 81 -1.98 18.09 10.91
C VAL A 81 -1.84 18.78 9.55
N TYR A 82 -1.56 17.99 8.53
CA TYR A 82 -1.46 18.40 7.14
C TYR A 82 -2.62 17.81 6.35
N VAL A 83 -3.16 18.58 5.40
CA VAL A 83 -4.12 18.09 4.42
C VAL A 83 -3.35 17.57 3.22
N LEU A 84 -3.68 16.36 2.78
CA LEU A 84 -3.15 15.74 1.58
C LEU A 84 -4.26 15.71 0.52
N ASP A 85 -4.21 16.65 -0.41
CA ASP A 85 -5.15 16.76 -1.52
C ASP A 85 -4.43 17.23 -2.80
N ASN A 86 -5.17 17.29 -3.91
CA ASN A 86 -4.61 17.69 -5.19
C ASN A 86 -4.42 19.21 -5.35
N ASN A 87 -4.68 20.03 -4.32
CA ASN A 87 -4.32 21.45 -4.33
C ASN A 87 -2.82 21.64 -4.07
N ASP A 88 -2.17 20.65 -3.47
CA ASP A 88 -0.72 20.54 -3.43
C ASP A 88 -0.19 19.94 -4.76
N GLY A 89 0.39 20.80 -5.60
CA GLY A 89 0.92 20.38 -6.90
C GLY A 89 2.11 19.41 -6.81
N VAL A 90 2.86 19.43 -5.70
CA VAL A 90 3.94 18.46 -5.46
C VAL A 90 3.30 17.11 -5.13
N PHE A 91 2.38 17.07 -4.16
CA PHE A 91 1.69 15.84 -3.78
C PHE A 91 0.94 15.21 -4.96
N ALA A 92 0.15 16.00 -5.70
CA ALA A 92 -0.60 15.53 -6.86
C ALA A 92 0.29 14.84 -7.91
N SER A 93 1.53 15.30 -8.05
CA SER A 93 2.50 14.73 -9.00
C SER A 93 3.16 13.44 -8.53
N ILE A 94 3.29 13.23 -7.22
CA ILE A 94 4.04 12.09 -6.65
C ILE A 94 3.18 11.03 -5.97
N ARG A 95 1.95 11.34 -5.55
CA ARG A 95 1.10 10.46 -4.73
C ARG A 95 0.97 9.04 -5.27
N ASN A 96 0.81 8.92 -6.60
CA ASN A 96 0.63 7.65 -7.30
C ASN A 96 1.92 7.12 -7.93
N LYS A 97 3.06 7.79 -7.78
CA LYS A 97 4.34 7.31 -8.32
C LYS A 97 4.88 6.18 -7.44
N HIS A 98 5.54 5.20 -8.07
CA HIS A 98 6.35 4.23 -7.34
C HIS A 98 7.47 4.95 -6.58
N MET A 99 7.82 4.45 -5.39
CA MET A 99 8.80 5.09 -4.51
C MET A 99 10.16 5.35 -5.19
N THR A 100 10.59 4.46 -6.10
CA THR A 100 11.83 4.62 -6.88
C THR A 100 11.84 5.83 -7.84
N GLY A 101 10.67 6.37 -8.16
CA GLY A 101 10.49 7.56 -8.99
C GLY A 101 10.25 8.85 -8.19
N VAL A 102 9.97 8.76 -6.88
CA VAL A 102 9.61 9.92 -6.04
C VAL A 102 10.83 10.80 -5.77
N PHE A 103 11.92 10.24 -5.24
CA PHE A 103 13.11 11.03 -4.89
C PHE A 103 13.75 11.75 -6.08
N PRO A 104 13.92 11.11 -7.27
CA PRO A 104 14.37 11.83 -8.47
C PRO A 104 13.47 13.00 -8.86
N PHE A 105 12.14 12.84 -8.75
CA PHE A 105 11.19 13.91 -9.02
C PHE A 105 11.36 15.07 -8.03
N LEU A 106 11.40 14.78 -6.72
CA LEU A 106 11.59 15.80 -5.68
C LEU A 106 12.90 16.57 -5.88
N SER A 107 13.99 15.89 -6.20
CA SER A 107 15.30 16.51 -6.47
C SER A 107 15.27 17.42 -7.70
N SER A 108 14.62 16.98 -8.79
CA SER A 108 14.43 17.83 -9.97
C SER A 108 13.58 19.05 -9.65
N LYS A 109 12.49 18.88 -8.89
CA LYS A 109 11.59 19.97 -8.52
C LYS A 109 12.26 20.98 -7.58
N ALA A 110 13.15 20.54 -6.71
CA ALA A 110 13.97 21.41 -5.86
C ALA A 110 14.87 22.34 -6.70
N LYS A 111 15.55 21.79 -7.71
CA LYS A 111 16.41 22.56 -8.61
C LYS A 111 15.60 23.58 -9.43
N GLU A 112 14.41 23.20 -9.89
CA GLU A 112 13.49 24.09 -10.62
C GLU A 112 13.06 25.28 -9.75
N ILE A 113 12.53 25.01 -8.55
CA ILE A 113 12.08 26.05 -7.61
C ILE A 113 13.25 26.97 -7.22
N GLN A 114 14.43 26.41 -6.97
CA GLN A 114 15.62 27.20 -6.67
C GLN A 114 16.02 28.11 -7.83
N SER A 115 15.92 27.64 -9.08
CA SER A 115 16.17 28.45 -10.27
C SER A 115 15.19 29.61 -10.37
N ASP A 116 13.91 29.38 -10.09
CA ASP A 116 12.88 30.42 -10.17
C ASP A 116 13.03 31.49 -9.08
N PHE A 117 13.47 31.11 -7.87
CA PHE A 117 13.86 32.09 -6.85
C PHE A 117 15.04 32.94 -7.29
N SER A 118 16.08 32.32 -7.88
CA SER A 118 17.25 33.03 -8.38
C SER A 118 16.87 34.02 -9.50
N LYS A 119 15.99 33.62 -10.43
CA LYS A 119 15.47 34.51 -11.48
C LYS A 119 14.76 35.72 -10.88
N GLY A 120 13.90 35.50 -9.88
CA GLY A 120 13.22 36.57 -9.16
C GLY A 120 14.18 37.53 -8.46
N ALA A 121 15.27 37.00 -7.89
CA ALA A 121 16.31 37.81 -7.24
C ALA A 121 17.18 38.60 -8.23
N SER A 122 17.30 38.14 -9.49
CA SER A 122 18.05 38.81 -10.56
C SER A 122 17.22 39.79 -11.40
N ILE A 123 16.02 40.17 -10.96
CA ILE A 123 15.19 41.14 -11.70
C ILE A 123 15.69 42.57 -11.43
N ASP A 124 16.29 43.20 -12.44
CA ASP A 124 16.83 44.56 -12.34
C ASP A 124 15.76 45.65 -12.50
N GLN A 125 14.68 45.37 -13.26
CA GLN A 125 13.62 46.35 -13.49
C GLN A 125 12.63 46.40 -12.33
N VAL A 126 12.46 47.58 -11.72
CA VAL A 126 11.55 47.81 -10.60
C VAL A 126 10.09 47.43 -10.92
N ARG A 127 9.66 47.62 -12.17
CA ARG A 127 8.31 47.22 -12.63
C ARG A 127 8.13 45.70 -12.55
N ASP A 128 9.07 44.96 -13.11
CA ASP A 128 9.02 43.50 -13.17
C ASP A 128 9.18 42.89 -11.78
N MET A 129 10.00 43.50 -10.91
CA MET A 129 10.14 43.11 -9.51
C MET A 129 8.81 43.25 -8.75
N LYS A 130 8.10 44.37 -8.95
CA LYS A 130 6.76 44.55 -8.36
C LYS A 130 5.77 43.49 -8.84
N GLN A 131 5.81 43.14 -10.13
CA GLN A 131 4.95 42.11 -10.70
C GLN A 131 5.25 40.72 -10.12
N PHE A 132 6.53 40.34 -10.02
CA PHE A 132 6.96 39.08 -9.42
C PHE A 132 6.53 38.97 -7.95
N VAL A 133 6.77 40.00 -7.15
CA VAL A 133 6.37 40.01 -5.72
C VAL A 133 4.85 39.94 -5.57
N ALA A 134 4.10 40.63 -6.43
CA ALA A 134 2.64 40.67 -6.36
C ALA A 134 1.97 39.35 -6.78
N HIS A 135 2.51 38.66 -7.81
CA HIS A 135 1.80 37.56 -8.47
C HIS A 135 2.46 36.19 -8.32
N GLU A 136 3.79 36.10 -8.19
CA GLU A 136 4.51 34.82 -8.31
C GLU A 136 5.13 34.37 -6.99
N LEU A 137 5.70 35.30 -6.21
CA LEU A 137 6.48 34.99 -5.01
C LEU A 137 5.69 34.18 -3.97
N LYS A 138 4.39 34.48 -3.79
CA LYS A 138 3.55 33.77 -2.83
C LYS A 138 3.34 32.31 -3.23
N ALA A 139 3.08 32.05 -4.50
CA ALA A 139 2.92 30.69 -5.03
C ALA A 139 4.24 29.91 -4.94
N LEU A 140 5.35 30.55 -5.29
CA LEU A 140 6.68 29.95 -5.24
C LEU A 140 7.09 29.57 -3.80
N LYS A 141 6.84 30.45 -2.82
CA LYS A 141 7.05 30.14 -1.38
C LYS A 141 6.18 28.99 -0.88
N LEU A 142 4.94 28.90 -1.36
CA LEU A 142 4.05 27.80 -1.01
C LEU A 142 4.59 26.47 -1.55
N GLN A 143 4.96 26.44 -2.84
CA GLN A 143 5.53 25.26 -3.48
C GLN A 143 6.84 24.81 -2.81
N HIS A 144 7.71 25.75 -2.45
CA HIS A 144 8.94 25.45 -1.71
C HIS A 144 8.64 24.74 -0.38
N ARG A 145 7.69 25.28 0.40
CA ARG A 145 7.31 24.69 1.69
C ARG A 145 6.64 23.31 1.54
N GLN A 146 5.82 23.11 0.51
CA GLN A 146 5.21 21.81 0.21
C GLN A 146 6.27 20.79 -0.20
N LEU A 147 7.22 21.21 -1.05
CA LEU A 147 8.33 20.38 -1.47
C LEU A 147 9.21 19.96 -0.29
N GLU A 148 9.60 20.91 0.57
CA GLU A 148 10.37 20.64 1.79
C GLU A 148 9.66 19.64 2.70
N MET A 149 8.34 19.81 2.89
CA MET A 149 7.52 18.87 3.65
C MET A 149 7.63 17.44 3.11
N HIS A 150 7.46 17.27 1.80
CA HIS A 150 7.51 15.95 1.17
C HIS A 150 8.92 15.34 1.17
N ILE A 151 9.97 16.14 1.05
CA ILE A 151 11.37 15.68 1.17
C ILE A 151 11.61 15.13 2.58
N CYS A 152 11.34 15.92 3.63
CA CYS A 152 11.55 15.48 5.01
C CYS A 152 10.71 14.23 5.34
N ALA A 153 9.44 14.19 4.90
CA ALA A 153 8.59 13.03 5.11
C ALA A 153 9.12 11.78 4.38
N CYS A 154 9.63 11.94 3.15
CA CYS A 154 10.21 10.85 2.37
C CYS A 154 11.47 10.29 3.03
N GLU A 155 12.34 11.14 3.58
CA GLU A 155 13.55 10.68 4.27
C GLU A 155 13.22 9.84 5.51
N VAL A 156 12.34 10.34 6.38
CA VAL A 156 11.93 9.60 7.60
C VAL A 156 11.20 8.30 7.24
N LEU A 157 10.38 8.32 6.18
CA LEU A 157 9.74 7.12 5.66
C LEU A 157 10.77 6.07 5.26
N LEU A 158 11.81 6.44 4.52
CA LEU A 158 12.86 5.51 4.07
C LEU A 158 13.69 4.98 5.25
N GLU A 159 14.00 5.83 6.22
CA GLU A 159 14.69 5.45 7.46
C GLU A 159 13.88 4.41 8.26
N LYS A 160 12.58 4.67 8.49
CA LYS A 160 11.69 3.75 9.21
C LYS A 160 11.48 2.43 8.48
N ASN A 161 11.24 2.49 7.17
CA ASN A 161 11.02 1.30 6.37
C ASN A 161 12.28 0.42 6.28
N GLY A 162 13.46 1.05 6.18
CA GLY A 162 14.75 0.35 6.25
C GLY A 162 14.98 -0.33 7.60
N ALA A 163 14.77 0.39 8.71
CA ALA A 163 14.94 -0.13 10.07
C ALA A 163 13.97 -1.29 10.40
N ALA A 164 12.76 -1.28 9.84
CA ALA A 164 11.76 -2.33 10.03
C ALA A 164 12.08 -3.63 9.27
N GLY A 165 13.11 -3.67 8.42
CA GLY A 165 13.42 -4.86 7.62
C GLY A 165 12.42 -5.10 6.48
N ALA A 166 11.85 -4.03 5.92
CA ALA A 166 10.80 -4.12 4.89
C ALA A 166 11.22 -4.92 3.64
N GLY A 167 12.52 -5.00 3.33
CA GLY A 167 13.00 -5.78 2.19
C GLY A 167 12.67 -7.28 2.31
N GLU A 168 12.80 -7.85 3.49
CA GLU A 168 12.48 -9.27 3.70
C GLU A 168 10.98 -9.53 3.68
N ARG A 169 10.20 -8.61 4.27
CA ARG A 169 8.73 -8.62 4.18
C ARG A 169 8.26 -8.64 2.72
N LEU A 170 8.74 -7.69 1.92
CA LEU A 170 8.37 -7.55 0.50
C LEU A 170 8.76 -8.80 -0.29
N ARG A 171 9.93 -9.38 -0.01
CA ARG A 171 10.35 -10.64 -0.62
C ARG A 171 9.32 -11.75 -0.36
N PHE A 172 8.91 -11.95 0.89
CA PHE A 172 7.91 -12.97 1.21
C PHE A 172 6.54 -12.66 0.60
N GLU A 173 6.08 -11.40 0.61
CA GLU A 173 4.82 -11.03 -0.04
C GLU A 173 4.81 -11.40 -1.54
N HIS A 174 5.91 -11.09 -2.24
CA HIS A 174 6.07 -11.39 -3.66
C HIS A 174 6.17 -12.89 -3.93
N GLU A 175 6.95 -13.63 -3.14
CA GLU A 175 7.07 -15.09 -3.26
C GLU A 175 5.72 -15.79 -2.98
N LEU A 176 4.91 -15.26 -2.03
CA LEU A 176 3.61 -15.81 -1.67
C LEU A 176 2.61 -15.67 -2.83
N VAL A 177 2.49 -14.50 -3.44
CA VAL A 177 1.61 -14.31 -4.61
C VAL A 177 2.11 -15.04 -5.84
N ALA A 178 3.43 -15.13 -6.04
CA ALA A 178 4.00 -15.93 -7.12
C ALA A 178 3.83 -17.45 -6.92
N GLY A 179 3.45 -17.88 -5.71
CA GLY A 179 3.29 -19.30 -5.37
C GLY A 179 4.63 -20.05 -5.21
N THR A 180 5.74 -19.33 -5.03
CA THR A 180 7.10 -19.87 -4.88
C THR A 180 7.60 -19.88 -3.44
N ALA A 181 6.88 -19.22 -2.52
CA ALA A 181 7.26 -19.10 -1.12
C ALA A 181 7.31 -20.43 -0.38
N ASN A 182 8.36 -20.61 0.44
CA ASN A 182 8.42 -21.64 1.46
C ASN A 182 7.72 -21.16 2.73
N ILE A 183 6.64 -21.84 3.12
CA ILE A 183 5.86 -21.48 4.31
C ILE A 183 6.63 -21.67 5.62
N GLY A 184 7.57 -22.61 5.66
CA GLY A 184 8.44 -22.74 6.83
C GLY A 184 9.18 -21.44 7.11
N ASP A 185 9.80 -20.88 6.07
CA ASP A 185 10.61 -19.65 6.16
C ASP A 185 9.72 -18.43 6.47
N VAL A 186 8.53 -18.35 5.87
CA VAL A 186 7.54 -17.28 6.16
C VAL A 186 7.10 -17.33 7.63
N ILE A 187 6.87 -18.53 8.18
CA ILE A 187 6.45 -18.68 9.58
C ILE A 187 7.59 -18.35 10.53
N SER A 188 8.83 -18.76 10.22
CA SER A 188 10.01 -18.36 11.00
C SER A 188 10.20 -16.84 11.01
N TYR A 189 10.03 -16.19 9.85
CA TYR A 189 10.04 -14.73 9.77
C TYR A 189 8.94 -14.08 10.62
N LEU A 190 7.72 -14.66 10.62
CA LEU A 190 6.64 -14.18 11.48
C LEU A 190 6.95 -14.35 12.97
N GLU A 191 7.57 -15.46 13.36
CA GLU A 191 8.04 -15.70 14.72
C GLU A 191 9.09 -14.66 15.14
N ASP A 192 10.05 -14.33 14.28
CA ASP A 192 11.03 -13.26 14.52
C ASP A 192 10.36 -11.88 14.64
N CYS A 193 9.35 -11.59 13.81
CA CYS A 193 8.57 -10.36 13.91
C CYS A 193 7.85 -10.23 15.27
N MET A 194 7.31 -11.34 15.76
CA MET A 194 6.64 -11.40 17.07
C MET A 194 7.65 -11.25 18.22
N LEU A 195 8.83 -11.86 18.12
CA LEU A 195 9.90 -11.72 19.11
C LEU A 195 10.45 -10.28 19.18
N ARG A 196 10.41 -9.55 18.06
CA ARG A 196 10.75 -8.13 17.98
C ARG A 196 9.60 -7.20 18.36
N GLU A 197 8.44 -7.75 18.74
CA GLU A 197 7.24 -7.01 19.10
C GLU A 197 6.79 -6.01 18.02
N LEU A 198 6.91 -6.39 16.74
CA LEU A 198 6.36 -5.57 15.65
C LEU A 198 4.83 -5.41 15.80
N PRO A 199 4.21 -4.38 15.19
CA PRO A 199 2.78 -4.18 15.30
C PRO A 199 1.97 -5.41 14.88
N SER A 200 1.00 -5.81 15.70
CA SER A 200 0.22 -7.04 15.53
C SER A 200 -0.48 -7.13 14.16
N TRP A 201 -0.94 -6.00 13.62
CA TRP A 201 -1.58 -5.95 12.30
C TRP A 201 -0.62 -6.31 11.16
N GLN A 202 0.67 -5.98 11.26
CA GLN A 202 1.67 -6.35 10.25
C GLN A 202 1.89 -7.86 10.26
N VAL A 203 1.98 -8.47 11.44
CA VAL A 203 2.11 -9.92 11.58
C VAL A 203 0.86 -10.62 11.06
N LEU A 204 -0.33 -10.15 11.43
CA LEU A 204 -1.60 -10.70 10.94
C LEU A 204 -1.76 -10.56 9.43
N SER A 205 -1.36 -9.44 8.82
CA SER A 205 -1.54 -9.23 7.38
C SER A 205 -0.73 -10.21 6.55
N LEU A 206 0.54 -10.45 6.89
CA LEU A 206 1.36 -11.45 6.20
C LEU A 206 0.88 -12.87 6.47
N ALA A 207 0.47 -13.19 7.70
CA ALA A 207 -0.09 -14.50 8.02
C ALA A 207 -1.37 -14.79 7.22
N CYS A 208 -2.24 -13.78 7.05
CA CYS A 208 -3.42 -13.88 6.20
C CYS A 208 -3.03 -14.05 4.72
N LEU A 209 -2.07 -13.27 4.22
CA LEU A 209 -1.58 -13.43 2.84
C LEU A 209 -1.03 -14.84 2.59
N ALA A 210 -0.29 -15.39 3.56
CA ALA A 210 0.24 -16.75 3.51
C ALA A 210 -0.85 -17.82 3.54
N SER A 211 -1.91 -17.59 4.32
CA SER A 211 -3.08 -18.46 4.31
C SER A 211 -3.81 -18.39 2.96
N LEU A 212 -4.03 -17.18 2.41
CA LEU A 212 -4.75 -17.00 1.14
C LEU A 212 -4.00 -17.59 -0.06
N SER A 213 -2.67 -17.44 -0.13
CA SER A 213 -1.86 -18.00 -1.22
C SER A 213 -1.90 -19.52 -1.27
N GLN A 214 -2.14 -20.17 -0.12
CA GLN A 214 -2.15 -21.62 0.01
C GLN A 214 -3.54 -22.23 0.23
N ASN A 215 -4.58 -21.40 0.27
CA ASN A 215 -5.93 -21.77 0.71
C ASN A 215 -5.94 -22.46 2.09
N GLY A 216 -5.25 -21.83 3.05
CA GLY A 216 -5.05 -22.28 4.42
C GLY A 216 -3.59 -22.53 4.77
N LEU A 217 -3.25 -22.48 6.05
CA LEU A 217 -1.94 -22.88 6.57
C LEU A 217 -1.98 -24.34 7.03
N PRO A 218 -0.90 -25.13 6.83
CA PRO A 218 -0.82 -26.47 7.41
C PRO A 218 -1.03 -26.45 8.94
N PRO A 219 -1.71 -27.46 9.52
CA PRO A 219 -2.03 -27.54 10.95
C PRO A 219 -0.88 -27.21 11.89
N LYS A 220 0.31 -27.77 11.62
CA LYS A 220 1.52 -27.51 12.41
C LYS A 220 1.86 -26.02 12.47
N TYR A 221 1.86 -25.34 11.33
CA TYR A 221 2.21 -23.93 11.22
C TYR A 221 1.10 -23.02 11.77
N TYR A 222 -0.16 -23.35 11.50
CA TYR A 222 -1.30 -22.59 12.02
C TYR A 222 -1.33 -22.59 13.56
N GLN A 223 -1.15 -23.76 14.17
CA GLN A 223 -1.13 -23.90 15.62
C GLN A 223 0.08 -23.19 16.24
N SER A 224 1.29 -23.37 15.66
CA SER A 224 2.50 -22.65 16.10
C SER A 224 2.29 -21.14 16.06
N PHE A 225 1.86 -20.61 14.91
CA PHE A 225 1.61 -19.19 14.75
C PHE A 225 0.61 -18.66 15.79
N ARG A 226 -0.53 -19.35 15.96
CA ARG A 226 -1.59 -18.93 16.89
C ARG A 226 -1.10 -18.89 18.34
N GLU A 227 -0.35 -19.90 18.76
CA GLU A 227 0.21 -19.93 20.12
C GLU A 227 1.21 -18.81 20.36
N HIS A 228 2.16 -18.60 19.44
CA HIS A 228 3.13 -17.51 19.54
C HIS A 228 2.43 -16.14 19.53
N PHE A 229 1.47 -15.94 18.63
CA PHE A 229 0.72 -14.70 18.52
C PHE A 229 0.00 -14.34 19.83
N PHE A 230 -0.68 -15.29 20.47
CA PHE A 230 -1.36 -15.05 21.74
C PHE A 230 -0.38 -14.84 22.90
N ARG A 231 0.77 -15.52 22.90
CA ARG A 231 1.81 -15.31 23.93
C ARG A 231 2.44 -13.92 23.83
N THR A 232 2.63 -13.40 22.61
CA THR A 232 3.24 -12.09 22.37
C THR A 232 2.25 -10.94 22.57
N TYR A 233 1.07 -10.99 21.95
CA TYR A 233 0.14 -9.85 21.93
C TYR A 233 -1.04 -9.99 22.90
N GLY A 234 -1.25 -11.17 23.49
CA GLY A 234 -2.31 -11.42 24.45
C GLY A 234 -3.59 -12.03 23.85
N TYR A 235 -4.40 -12.63 24.73
CA TYR A 235 -5.63 -13.35 24.36
C TYR A 235 -6.81 -12.44 24.01
N GLU A 236 -6.69 -11.12 24.19
CA GLU A 236 -7.68 -10.14 23.75
C GLU A 236 -7.91 -10.15 22.23
N TYR A 237 -6.94 -10.67 21.46
CA TYR A 237 -7.04 -10.82 20.01
C TYR A 237 -7.85 -12.05 19.56
N LEU A 238 -8.37 -12.86 20.49
CA LEU A 238 -9.12 -14.07 20.14
C LEU A 238 -10.36 -13.80 19.26
N PRO A 239 -11.17 -12.74 19.50
CA PRO A 239 -12.27 -12.38 18.60
C PRO A 239 -11.79 -11.94 17.20
N ILE A 240 -10.61 -11.32 17.11
CA ILE A 240 -10.01 -10.90 15.83
C ILE A 240 -9.61 -12.14 15.03
N LEU A 241 -8.88 -13.08 15.63
CA LEU A 241 -8.49 -14.33 14.96
C LEU A 241 -9.69 -15.19 14.57
N HIS A 242 -10.73 -15.23 15.41
CA HIS A 242 -11.99 -15.87 15.04
C HIS A 242 -12.63 -15.20 13.81
N SER A 243 -12.69 -13.86 13.79
CA SER A 243 -13.24 -13.11 12.66
C SER A 243 -12.46 -13.33 11.36
N LEU A 244 -11.13 -13.39 11.44
CA LEU A 244 -10.25 -13.69 10.29
C LEU A 244 -10.49 -15.11 9.76
N SER A 245 -10.64 -16.10 10.65
CA SER A 245 -10.96 -17.47 10.28
C SER A 245 -12.35 -17.60 9.64
N SER A 246 -13.37 -16.98 10.25
CA SER A 246 -14.75 -16.97 9.72
C SER A 246 -14.86 -16.30 8.35
N LYS A 247 -14.00 -15.32 8.06
CA LYS A 247 -13.90 -14.66 6.73
C LYS A 247 -12.94 -15.37 5.76
N ARG A 248 -12.44 -16.56 6.12
CA ARG A 248 -11.48 -17.37 5.35
C ARG A 248 -10.14 -16.68 5.04
N LEU A 249 -9.75 -15.66 5.82
CA LEU A 249 -8.48 -14.95 5.67
C LEU A 249 -7.32 -15.69 6.32
N LEU A 250 -7.56 -16.34 7.45
CA LEU A 250 -6.54 -17.10 8.19
C LEU A 250 -7.14 -18.40 8.71
N ILE A 251 -6.97 -19.47 7.92
CA ILE A 251 -7.58 -20.78 8.19
C ILE A 251 -6.53 -21.89 8.30
N GLU A 252 -6.86 -22.91 9.08
CA GLU A 252 -6.13 -24.18 9.12
C GLU A 252 -6.57 -25.05 7.92
N LYS A 253 -5.61 -25.62 7.18
CA LYS A 253 -5.95 -26.60 6.13
C LYS A 253 -6.59 -27.82 6.79
N PRO A 254 -7.74 -28.30 6.28
CA PRO A 254 -8.33 -29.54 6.78
C PRO A 254 -7.33 -30.68 6.61
N ARG A 255 -7.14 -31.48 7.67
CA ARG A 255 -6.28 -32.66 7.61
C ARG A 255 -6.87 -33.64 6.59
N PRO A 256 -6.10 -34.15 5.62
CA PRO A 256 -6.56 -35.27 4.83
C PRO A 256 -6.78 -36.45 5.79
N ILE A 257 -7.99 -37.01 5.82
CA ILE A 257 -8.29 -38.20 6.61
C ILE A 257 -7.53 -39.36 5.96
N VAL A 258 -6.34 -39.67 6.49
CA VAL A 258 -5.55 -40.83 6.06
C VAL A 258 -6.24 -42.08 6.60
N GLY A 259 -6.89 -42.86 5.72
CA GLY A 259 -7.50 -44.16 6.07
C GLY A 259 -8.88 -44.46 5.49
N GLY A 260 -9.54 -43.51 4.81
CA GLY A 260 -10.79 -43.78 4.10
C GLY A 260 -10.54 -44.16 2.64
N THR A 261 -10.94 -45.37 2.23
CA THR A 261 -10.98 -45.83 0.82
C THR A 261 -12.03 -45.11 -0.04
N VAL A 262 -12.55 -43.97 0.44
CA VAL A 262 -13.55 -43.16 -0.23
C VAL A 262 -13.01 -41.73 -0.23
N PRO A 263 -12.94 -41.04 -1.38
CA PRO A 263 -12.66 -39.61 -1.37
C PRO A 263 -13.68 -38.94 -0.43
N PRO A 264 -13.27 -38.00 0.43
CA PRO A 264 -14.21 -37.34 1.31
C PRO A 264 -15.35 -36.80 0.45
N ALA A 265 -16.59 -37.23 0.74
CA ALA A 265 -17.76 -36.69 0.08
C ALA A 265 -17.66 -35.15 0.16
N PRO A 266 -17.89 -34.41 -0.94
CA PRO A 266 -17.85 -32.97 -0.89
C PRO A 266 -18.82 -32.55 0.22
N THR A 267 -18.28 -32.03 1.32
CA THR A 267 -19.08 -31.34 2.32
C THR A 267 -19.94 -30.38 1.55
N SER A 268 -21.26 -30.47 1.74
CA SER A 268 -22.25 -29.61 1.09
C SER A 268 -21.67 -28.19 0.96
N PRO A 269 -21.61 -27.60 -0.24
CA PRO A 269 -20.95 -26.32 -0.42
C PRO A 269 -21.60 -25.34 0.55
N SER A 270 -20.83 -24.91 1.53
CA SER A 270 -21.21 -23.74 2.28
C SER A 270 -21.34 -22.60 1.27
N PRO A 271 -22.21 -21.60 1.45
CA PRO A 271 -22.26 -20.46 0.55
C PRO A 271 -20.92 -19.70 0.43
N ALA A 272 -19.94 -20.00 1.30
CA ALA A 272 -18.56 -19.53 1.22
C ALA A 272 -17.62 -20.39 0.35
N ASP A 273 -18.07 -21.53 -0.19
CA ASP A 273 -17.34 -22.36 -1.16
C ASP A 273 -17.50 -21.88 -2.61
N SER A 274 -18.30 -20.83 -2.85
CA SER A 274 -18.44 -20.20 -4.16
C SER A 274 -17.40 -19.12 -4.46
N LEU A 275 -16.65 -18.65 -3.45
CA LEU A 275 -15.63 -17.62 -3.67
C LEU A 275 -14.39 -18.23 -4.33
N PRO A 276 -13.88 -17.62 -5.42
CA PRO A 276 -12.67 -18.09 -6.07
C PRO A 276 -11.47 -17.92 -5.13
N THR A 277 -10.59 -18.92 -5.10
CA THR A 277 -9.35 -18.83 -4.32
C THR A 277 -8.36 -17.88 -4.99
N LEU A 278 -7.45 -17.29 -4.21
CA LEU A 278 -6.41 -16.41 -4.75
C LEU A 278 -5.57 -17.09 -5.84
N PRO A 279 -5.09 -18.34 -5.69
CA PRO A 279 -4.36 -19.03 -6.77
C PRO A 279 -5.18 -19.21 -8.06
N PHE A 280 -6.50 -19.43 -7.92
CA PHE A 280 -7.39 -19.52 -9.08
C PHE A 280 -7.50 -18.17 -9.79
N LEU A 281 -7.68 -17.08 -9.05
CA LEU A 281 -7.73 -15.72 -9.62
C LEU A 281 -6.42 -15.34 -10.30
N ILE A 282 -5.28 -15.60 -9.65
CA ILE A 282 -3.95 -15.33 -10.20
C ILE A 282 -3.77 -16.01 -11.55
N LYS A 283 -4.08 -17.31 -11.63
CA LYS A 283 -3.96 -18.07 -12.88
C LYS A 283 -4.95 -17.62 -13.95
N ARG A 284 -6.19 -17.33 -13.57
CA ARG A 284 -7.27 -17.02 -14.51
C ARG A 284 -7.18 -15.62 -15.11
N LEU A 285 -6.73 -14.65 -14.32
CA LEU A 285 -6.64 -13.24 -14.72
C LEU A 285 -5.21 -12.82 -15.10
N GLY A 286 -4.20 -13.68 -14.88
CA GLY A 286 -2.81 -13.34 -15.14
C GLY A 286 -2.30 -12.25 -14.20
N LEU A 287 -2.61 -12.37 -12.90
CA LEU A 287 -2.30 -11.32 -11.91
C LEU A 287 -0.83 -11.27 -11.50
N VAL A 288 -0.07 -12.33 -11.77
CA VAL A 288 1.37 -12.35 -11.57
C VAL A 288 2.01 -12.39 -12.95
N PRO A 289 2.79 -11.36 -13.32
CA PRO A 289 3.41 -11.30 -14.63
C PRO A 289 4.39 -12.46 -14.85
N THR A 290 4.48 -12.90 -16.10
CA THR A 290 5.38 -13.99 -16.50
C THR A 290 6.82 -13.48 -16.56
N SER A 291 7.83 -14.35 -16.44
CA SER A 291 9.25 -13.95 -16.29
C SER A 291 9.81 -12.99 -17.37
N GLU A 292 9.15 -12.87 -18.53
CA GLU A 292 9.51 -11.93 -19.61
C GLU A 292 9.05 -10.48 -19.35
N GLU A 293 8.08 -10.27 -18.45
CA GLU A 293 7.52 -8.96 -18.06
C GLU A 293 8.20 -8.34 -16.82
N LEU A 294 9.20 -9.02 -16.26
CA LEU A 294 9.91 -8.60 -15.03
C LEU A 294 10.74 -7.31 -15.21
N VAL A 295 11.01 -6.88 -16.45
CA VAL A 295 11.72 -5.63 -16.74
C VAL A 295 10.71 -4.48 -16.92
N MET A 296 9.94 -4.20 -15.87
CA MET A 296 9.06 -3.04 -15.85
C MET A 296 9.82 -1.78 -15.42
N ASP A 297 9.74 -0.70 -16.20
CA ASP A 297 10.20 0.61 -15.75
C ASP A 297 9.23 1.17 -14.70
N LEU A 298 9.60 1.02 -13.42
CA LEU A 298 8.81 1.52 -12.29
C LEU A 298 8.70 3.05 -12.25
N ARG A 299 9.55 3.77 -12.99
CA ARG A 299 9.48 5.25 -13.08
C ARG A 299 8.44 5.69 -14.10
N ASN A 300 8.23 4.90 -15.15
CA ASN A 300 7.25 5.11 -16.20
C ASN A 300 6.46 3.81 -16.46
N PRO A 301 5.59 3.41 -15.52
CA PRO A 301 4.94 2.10 -15.56
C PRO A 301 3.92 2.00 -16.70
N SER A 302 3.91 0.86 -17.39
CA SER A 302 2.94 0.52 -18.43
C SER A 302 1.78 -0.35 -17.92
N ALA A 303 1.91 -0.93 -16.72
CA ALA A 303 0.93 -1.82 -16.12
C ALA A 303 0.69 -1.45 -14.65
N MET A 304 -0.51 -1.72 -14.14
CA MET A 304 -0.91 -1.39 -12.76
C MET A 304 -0.15 -2.17 -11.69
N SER A 305 0.53 -3.26 -12.05
CA SER A 305 1.38 -4.04 -11.14
C SER A 305 2.54 -3.23 -10.53
N TYR A 306 2.87 -2.07 -11.08
CA TYR A 306 3.91 -1.18 -10.57
C TYR A 306 3.70 -0.78 -9.10
N VAL A 307 2.45 -0.73 -8.63
CA VAL A 307 2.12 -0.41 -7.24
C VAL A 307 2.68 -1.44 -6.25
N PHE A 308 2.98 -2.65 -6.73
CA PHE A 308 3.64 -3.75 -6.00
C PHE A 308 4.96 -4.15 -6.68
N SER A 309 5.70 -3.19 -7.25
CA SER A 309 6.99 -3.44 -7.92
C SER A 309 6.94 -4.49 -9.04
N GLY A 310 5.78 -4.71 -9.65
CA GLY A 310 5.58 -5.72 -10.70
C GLY A 310 5.28 -7.12 -10.19
N ALA A 311 5.24 -7.38 -8.88
CA ALA A 311 4.99 -8.74 -8.38
C ALA A 311 3.53 -9.18 -8.51
N PHE A 312 2.59 -8.23 -8.51
CA PHE A 312 1.16 -8.52 -8.47
C PHE A 312 0.36 -7.38 -9.08
N THR A 313 -0.63 -7.71 -9.91
CA THR A 313 -1.67 -6.79 -10.38
C THR A 313 -2.91 -6.94 -9.52
N PRO A 314 -3.45 -5.87 -8.91
CA PRO A 314 -4.73 -5.94 -8.22
C PRO A 314 -5.83 -6.51 -9.14
N PRO A 315 -6.61 -7.52 -8.70
CA PRO A 315 -7.66 -8.14 -9.51
C PRO A 315 -8.65 -7.16 -10.14
N PHE A 316 -9.00 -6.06 -9.47
CA PHE A 316 -9.93 -5.06 -10.00
C PHE A 316 -9.31 -4.08 -11.00
N CYS A 317 -7.99 -4.11 -11.16
CA CYS A 317 -7.27 -3.32 -12.14
C CYS A 317 -6.96 -4.09 -13.44
N GLN A 318 -7.32 -5.37 -13.49
CA GLN A 318 -7.13 -6.29 -14.61
C GLN A 318 -8.45 -6.52 -15.34
#